data_AF-A0A966SCT6-F1
#
_entry.id   AF-A0A966SCT6-F1
#
_cell.length_a   1.000
_cell.length_b   1.000
_cell.length_c   1.000
_cell.angle_alpha   90.00
_cell.angle_beta   90.00
_cell.angle_gamma   90.00
#
_symmetry.space_group_name_H-M   'P 1'
#
loop_
_entity.id
_entity.type
_entity.pdbx_description
1 polymer ?
#
loop_
_entity_poly.entity_id
_entity_poly.type
_entity_poly.pdbx_seq_one_letter_code
_entity_poly.pdbx_strand_id
1 'polypeptide(L)'
;MTKVDYSSRGRIAVIAFQSPPVNSLGFALRQGLLAALERAEQDPAIDGVVLTGSNATFSAGADIREFGSTEMLRGPSLPTLNSCLEGMSKPVVAAIEGMALGGGLELALSCH
;
A
#
# COMPACT_ATOMS: atom_id res chain seq x y z
N MET A 1 12.45 5.23 10.81
CA MET A 1 12.26 4.03 9.97
C MET A 1 11.09 4.32 9.03
N THR A 2 11.26 4.04 7.74
CA THR A 2 10.22 4.21 6.72
C THR A 2 9.12 3.18 6.94
N LYS A 3 7.85 3.59 6.77
CA LYS A 3 6.68 2.69 6.87
C LYS A 3 6.52 1.80 5.63
N VAL A 4 7.24 2.11 4.55
CA VAL A 4 7.22 1.38 3.27
C VAL A 4 8.66 1.16 2.83
N ASP A 5 8.97 -0.08 2.53
CA ASP A 5 10.25 -0.53 1.99
C ASP A 5 10.06 -0.90 0.52
N TYR A 6 10.89 -0.32 -0.35
CA TYR A 6 10.88 -0.55 -1.79
C TYR A 6 12.13 -1.33 -2.18
N SER A 7 11.95 -2.50 -2.77
CA SER A 7 13.04 -3.32 -3.33
C SER A 7 12.66 -3.85 -4.71
N SER A 8 13.62 -4.42 -5.44
CA SER A 8 13.33 -5.11 -6.70
C SER A 8 13.89 -6.53 -6.70
N ARG A 9 13.17 -7.43 -7.35
CA ARG A 9 13.61 -8.79 -7.68
C ARG A 9 13.55 -8.96 -9.19
N GLY A 10 14.68 -8.76 -9.85
CA GLY A 10 14.70 -8.60 -11.30
C GLY A 10 13.89 -7.38 -11.72
N ARG A 11 12.92 -7.57 -12.60
CA ARG A 11 12.03 -6.51 -13.13
C ARG A 11 10.73 -6.34 -12.33
N ILE A 12 10.63 -6.95 -11.15
CA ILE A 12 9.46 -6.86 -10.27
C ILE A 12 9.80 -5.99 -9.07
N ALA A 13 9.02 -4.93 -8.86
CA ALA A 13 9.10 -4.12 -7.64
C ALA A 13 8.38 -4.85 -6.50
N VAL A 14 9.01 -4.93 -5.33
CA VAL A 14 8.40 -5.47 -4.11
C VAL A 14 8.25 -4.32 -3.13
N ILE A 15 6.99 -3.91 -2.92
CA ILE A 15 6.58 -2.86 -2.00
C ILE A 15 6.08 -3.55 -0.73
N ALA A 16 6.93 -3.58 0.29
CA ALA A 16 6.61 -4.13 1.59
C ALA A 16 6.24 -3.00 2.55
N PHE A 17 5.13 -3.13 3.27
CA PHE A 17 4.65 -2.04 4.11
C PHE A 17 4.35 -2.47 5.54
N GLN A 18 4.57 -1.56 6.48
CA GLN A 18 4.40 -1.82 7.91
C GLN A 18 3.87 -0.62 8.69
N SER A 19 2.91 -0.91 9.56
CA SER A 19 2.44 0.01 10.60
C SER A 19 1.94 -0.83 11.77
N PRO A 20 2.85 -1.35 12.63
CA PRO A 20 2.49 -2.25 13.71
C PRO A 20 1.38 -1.67 14.61
N PRO A 21 0.53 -2.53 15.19
CA PRO A 21 0.64 -4.01 15.17
C PRO A 21 0.02 -4.68 13.94
N VAL A 22 -0.86 -4.00 13.20
CA VAL A 22 -1.75 -4.64 12.21
C VAL A 22 -1.76 -3.94 10.85
N ASN A 23 -0.72 -3.17 10.56
CA ASN A 23 -0.55 -2.41 9.32
C ASN A 23 -1.75 -1.52 8.99
N SER A 24 -2.23 -0.78 9.99
CA SER A 24 -3.31 0.18 9.80
C SER A 24 -2.91 1.29 8.82
N LEU A 25 -3.81 1.59 7.88
CA LEU A 25 -3.69 2.55 6.78
C LEU A 25 -3.82 4.00 7.26
N GLY A 26 -2.94 4.40 8.18
CA GLY A 26 -2.80 5.79 8.62
C GLY A 26 -2.11 6.67 7.57
N PHE A 27 -2.19 7.98 7.74
CA PHE A 27 -1.73 8.99 6.77
C PHE A 27 -0.32 8.74 6.26
N ALA A 28 0.64 8.58 7.17
CA ALA A 28 2.05 8.36 6.80
C ALA A 28 2.26 7.06 6.01
N LEU A 29 1.47 6.02 6.28
CA LEU A 29 1.52 4.77 5.51
C LEU A 29 0.95 4.98 4.11
N ARG A 30 -0.22 5.63 4.01
CA ARG A 30 -0.88 5.93 2.73
C ARG A 30 0.02 6.79 1.83
N GLN A 31 0.67 7.80 2.40
CA GLN A 31 1.62 8.65 1.68
C GLN A 31 2.82 7.84 1.15
N GLY A 32 3.40 6.98 1.98
CA GLY A 32 4.51 6.12 1.56
C GLY A 32 4.14 5.13 0.47
N LEU A 33 2.93 4.57 0.53
CA LEU A 33 2.41 3.65 -0.48
C LEU A 33 2.24 4.35 -1.84
N LEU A 34 1.62 5.53 -1.87
CA LEU A 34 1.44 6.28 -3.11
C LEU A 34 2.79 6.58 -3.78
N ALA A 35 3.75 7.09 -3.01
CA ALA A 35 5.09 7.41 -3.54
C ALA A 35 5.81 6.16 -4.09
N ALA A 36 5.64 4.99 -3.44
CA ALA A 36 6.23 3.74 -3.90
C ALA A 36 5.57 3.22 -5.18
N LEU A 37 4.25 3.35 -5.32
CA LEU A 37 3.50 2.98 -6.52
C LEU A 37 3.86 3.88 -7.70
N GLU A 38 3.89 5.20 -7.49
CA GLU A 38 4.31 6.17 -8.52
C GLU A 38 5.74 5.91 -8.99
N ARG A 39 6.66 5.57 -8.07
CA ARG A 39 8.02 5.16 -8.41
C ARG A 39 8.02 3.92 -9.31
N ALA A 40 7.26 2.88 -8.97
CA ALA A 40 7.19 1.66 -9.76
C ALA A 40 6.59 1.91 -11.15
N GLU A 41 5.56 2.76 -11.25
CA GLU A 41 4.93 3.13 -12.52
C GLU A 41 5.93 3.82 -13.46
N GLN A 42 6.72 4.76 -12.93
CA GLN A 42 7.65 5.58 -13.73
C GLN A 42 8.96 4.85 -14.10
N ASP A 43 9.31 3.75 -13.42
CA ASP A 43 10.59 3.07 -13.63
C ASP A 43 10.53 2.08 -14.82
N PRO A 44 11.20 2.37 -15.96
CA PRO A 44 11.18 1.48 -17.14
C PRO A 44 11.89 0.13 -16.90
N ALA A 45 12.62 -0.03 -15.80
CA ALA A 45 13.20 -1.31 -15.41
C ALA A 45 12.18 -2.26 -14.75
N ILE A 46 11.00 -1.75 -14.37
CA ILE A 46 9.94 -2.50 -13.69
C ILE A 46 8.80 -2.83 -14.65
N ASP A 47 8.43 -4.12 -14.69
CA ASP A 47 7.31 -4.64 -15.47
C ASP A 47 6.07 -4.91 -14.62
N GLY A 48 6.21 -5.01 -13.29
CA GLY A 48 5.11 -5.33 -12.39
C GLY A 48 5.47 -5.13 -10.92
N VAL A 49 4.45 -5.17 -10.07
CA VAL A 49 4.55 -4.86 -8.64
C VAL A 49 3.99 -6.01 -7.80
N VAL A 50 4.68 -6.35 -6.72
CA VAL A 50 4.13 -7.13 -5.60
C VAL A 50 3.94 -6.17 -4.43
N LEU A 51 2.70 -6.08 -3.95
CA LEU A 51 2.34 -5.32 -2.76
C LEU A 51 2.11 -6.29 -1.59
N THR A 52 2.82 -6.11 -0.48
CA THR A 52 2.74 -7.01 0.67
C THR A 52 2.81 -6.26 2.00
N GLY A 53 2.08 -6.73 3.00
CA GLY A 53 2.31 -6.31 4.38
C GLY A 53 3.50 -7.04 4.99
N SER A 54 4.08 -6.48 6.04
CA SER A 54 5.08 -7.12 6.89
C SER A 54 4.48 -7.52 8.24
N ASN A 55 5.19 -8.33 9.03
CA ASN A 55 4.77 -8.76 10.37
C ASN A 55 3.50 -9.65 10.38
N ALA A 56 3.40 -10.61 9.45
CA ALA A 56 2.34 -11.63 9.40
C ALA A 56 0.91 -11.08 9.26
N THR A 57 0.75 -9.87 8.72
CA THR A 57 -0.54 -9.24 8.45
C THR A 57 -0.42 -8.37 7.22
N PHE A 58 -1.37 -8.46 6.29
CA PHE A 58 -1.46 -7.54 5.18
C PHE A 58 -1.90 -6.16 5.69
N SER A 59 -3.17 -6.00 6.08
CA SER A 59 -3.67 -4.79 6.74
C SER A 59 -5.02 -5.02 7.40
N ALA A 60 -5.19 -4.51 8.62
CA ALA A 60 -6.48 -4.45 9.30
C ALA A 60 -7.35 -3.23 8.89
N GLY A 61 -6.93 -2.46 7.88
CA GLY A 61 -7.69 -1.33 7.35
C GLY A 61 -7.39 -0.02 8.06
N ALA A 62 -8.42 0.79 8.31
CA ALA A 62 -8.25 2.17 8.76
C ALA A 62 -7.51 2.28 10.11
N ASP A 63 -6.76 3.37 10.27
CA ASP A 63 -6.12 3.68 11.55
C ASP A 63 -7.10 4.40 12.49
N ILE A 64 -7.68 3.64 13.42
CA ILE A 64 -8.62 4.17 14.40
C ILE A 64 -8.00 5.26 15.29
N ARG A 65 -6.67 5.31 15.42
CA ARG A 65 -5.97 6.35 16.21
C ARG A 65 -6.05 7.72 15.54
N GLU A 66 -6.26 7.74 14.22
CA GLU A 66 -6.41 8.98 13.47
C GLU A 66 -7.86 9.48 13.46
N PHE A 67 -8.83 8.73 14.00
CA PHE A 67 -10.24 9.12 13.96
C PHE A 67 -10.48 10.45 14.68
N GLY A 68 -11.16 11.38 14.00
CA GLY A 68 -11.41 12.74 14.50
C GLY A 68 -10.18 13.67 14.44
N SER A 69 -9.04 13.20 13.93
CA SER A 69 -7.84 14.02 13.73
C SER A 69 -7.80 14.64 12.33
N THR A 70 -6.94 15.64 12.16
CA THR A 70 -6.64 16.22 10.85
C THR A 70 -5.94 15.22 9.92
N GLU A 71 -5.14 14.28 10.43
CA GLU A 71 -4.43 13.27 9.63
C GLU A 71 -5.39 12.33 8.89
N MET A 72 -6.53 12.01 9.48
CA MET A 72 -7.57 11.21 8.81
C MET A 72 -8.10 11.91 7.56
N LEU A 73 -8.13 13.24 7.56
CA LEU A 73 -8.62 14.07 6.45
C LEU A 73 -7.52 14.42 5.44
N ARG A 74 -6.24 14.17 5.76
CA ARG A 74 -5.11 14.47 4.86
C ARG A 74 -4.96 13.40 3.77
N GLY A 75 -4.64 13.88 2.57
CA GLY A 75 -4.40 13.06 1.38
C GLY A 75 -2.93 12.61 1.25
N PRO A 76 -2.67 11.38 0.77
CA PRO A 76 -3.61 10.58 -0.01
C PRO A 76 -4.63 9.84 0.87
N SER A 77 -5.87 9.79 0.38
CA SER A 77 -6.94 8.98 0.98
C SER A 77 -6.85 7.54 0.47
N LEU A 78 -7.58 6.62 1.09
CA LEU A 78 -7.66 5.26 0.57
C LEU A 78 -8.22 5.21 -0.87
N PRO A 79 -9.30 5.93 -1.22
CA PRO A 79 -9.75 6.02 -2.62
C PRO A 79 -8.67 6.51 -3.59
N THR A 80 -7.80 7.43 -3.17
CA THR A 80 -6.66 7.86 -4.01
C THR A 80 -5.69 6.72 -4.30
N LEU A 81 -5.38 5.87 -3.31
CA LEU A 81 -4.55 4.69 -3.51
C LEU A 81 -5.23 3.66 -4.42
N ASN A 82 -6.52 3.41 -4.19
CA ASN A 82 -7.30 2.47 -4.99
C ASN A 82 -7.35 2.88 -6.46
N SER A 83 -7.65 4.15 -6.75
CA SER A 83 -7.63 4.68 -8.12
C SER A 83 -6.22 4.68 -8.73
N CYS A 84 -5.17 4.85 -7.93
CA CYS A 84 -3.80 4.70 -8.42
C CYS A 84 -3.53 3.26 -8.85
N LEU A 85 -3.85 2.27 -8.00
CA LEU A 85 -3.66 0.85 -8.29
C LEU A 85 -4.45 0.38 -9.51
N GLU A 86 -5.74 0.72 -9.57
CA GLU A 86 -6.65 0.40 -10.69
C GLU A 86 -6.21 1.05 -12.01
N GLY A 87 -5.52 2.20 -11.93
CA GLY A 87 -5.04 2.95 -13.07
C GLY A 87 -3.61 2.62 -13.51
N MET A 88 -2.89 1.75 -12.79
CA MET A 88 -1.50 1.41 -13.15
C MET A 88 -1.44 0.71 -14.49
N SER A 89 -0.49 1.10 -15.35
CA SER A 89 -0.25 0.41 -16.61
C SER A 89 0.47 -0.93 -16.40
N LYS A 90 1.09 -1.12 -15.23
CA LYS A 90 1.81 -2.33 -14.83
C LYS A 90 0.97 -3.18 -13.88
N PRO A 91 0.92 -4.52 -14.05
CA PRO A 91 0.17 -5.39 -13.15
C PRO A 91 0.69 -5.28 -11.72
N VAL A 92 -0.24 -5.31 -10.76
CA VAL A 92 0.04 -5.26 -9.33
C VAL A 92 -0.59 -6.47 -8.69
N VAL A 93 0.21 -7.29 -8.01
CA VAL A 93 -0.25 -8.47 -7.28
C VAL A 93 -0.23 -8.19 -5.78
N ALA A 94 -1.37 -8.31 -5.13
CA ALA A 94 -1.45 -8.30 -3.67
C ALA A 94 -1.00 -9.66 -3.11
N ALA A 95 0.16 -9.70 -2.46
CA ALA A 95 0.61 -10.86 -1.69
C ALA A 95 0.04 -10.75 -0.26
N ILE A 96 -1.13 -11.33 -0.04
CA ILE A 96 -1.83 -11.25 1.25
C ILE A 96 -1.30 -12.32 2.21
N GLU A 97 -0.68 -11.88 3.30
CA GLU A 97 -0.36 -12.72 4.46
C GLU A 97 -1.28 -12.35 5.63
N GLY A 98 -1.85 -13.34 6.32
CA GLY A 98 -2.73 -13.09 7.47
C GLY A 98 -4.01 -12.35 7.07
N MET A 99 -4.26 -11.19 7.69
CA MET A 99 -5.53 -10.47 7.54
C MET A 99 -5.48 -9.34 6.49
N ALA A 100 -6.52 -9.26 5.65
CA ALA A 100 -6.87 -8.10 4.85
C ALA A 100 -8.33 -7.71 5.17
N LEU A 101 -8.54 -6.67 5.98
CA LEU A 101 -9.87 -6.29 6.50
C LEU A 101 -10.20 -4.84 6.15
N GLY A 102 -11.49 -4.57 5.86
CA GLY A 102 -11.98 -3.22 5.57
C GLY A 102 -11.14 -2.55 4.47
N GLY A 103 -10.57 -1.39 4.78
CA GLY A 103 -9.68 -0.70 3.85
C GLY A 103 -8.45 -1.49 3.39
N GLY A 104 -8.00 -2.47 4.16
CA GLY A 104 -6.94 -3.39 3.74
C GLY A 104 -7.41 -4.36 2.65
N LEU A 105 -8.66 -4.81 2.72
CA LEU A 105 -9.26 -5.63 1.66
C LEU A 105 -9.58 -4.77 0.43
N GLU A 106 -10.07 -3.55 0.61
CA GLU A 106 -10.29 -2.60 -0.50
C GLU A 106 -8.99 -2.34 -1.27
N LEU A 107 -7.88 -2.11 -0.57
CA LEU A 107 -6.56 -1.94 -1.19
C LEU A 107 -6.14 -3.17 -2.02
N ALA A 108 -6.38 -4.37 -1.49
CA ALA A 108 -6.06 -5.61 -2.19
C ALA A 108 -6.98 -5.85 -3.41
N LEU A 109 -8.26 -5.47 -3.33
CA LEU A 109 -9.22 -5.60 -4.42
C LEU A 109 -8.95 -4.63 -5.58
N SER A 110 -8.29 -3.51 -5.32
CA SER A 110 -7.83 -2.57 -6.36
C SER A 110 -6.57 -3.04 -7.10
N CYS A 111 -5.97 -4.16 -6.69
CA CYS A 111 -4.89 -4.82 -7.45
C CYS A 111 -5.46 -5.66 -8.62
N HIS A 112 -4.58 -6.11 -9.52
CA HIS A 112 -4.92 -6.88 -10.74
C HIS A 112 -4.81 -8.40 -10.52
#